data_AF-A0A661PC03-F1
#
_entry.id   AF-A0A661PC03-F1
#
_cell.length_a   1.000
_cell.length_b   1.000
_cell.length_c   1.000
_cell.angle_alpha   90.00
_cell.angle_beta   90.00
_cell.angle_gamma   90.00
#
_symmetry.space_group_name_H-M   'P 1'
#
loop_
_entity.id
_entity.type
_entity.pdbx_description
1 polymer ?
#
loop_
_entity_poly.entity_id
_entity_poly.type
_entity_poly.pdbx_seq_one_letter_code
_entity_poly.pdbx_strand_id
1 'polypeptide(L)'
;MYQAELSGEIMKMVGWLDGPQPFSQGTVSMGDIVLLEQLVVHTWKPPFSAGGWHDCTLCPRKPTDGPIMRDIGGQSTLLGAAEIYVPAGDTLYSAPNLILHYIEDHSYAPPEPFLVAARQLDTTSPQYQQDCQRLYDQEMAEHRTRPAPVENAADKPGLFGRIVERFRGTKS
;
A
#
# COMPACT_ATOMS: atom_id res chain seq x y z
N MET A 1 11.05 -7.71 -1.64
CA MET A 1 11.14 -7.87 -0.18
C MET A 1 10.61 -6.58 0.41
N TYR A 2 9.32 -6.51 0.74
CA TYR A 2 8.70 -5.36 1.41
C TYR A 2 7.94 -5.93 2.60
N GLN A 3 8.37 -5.56 3.82
CA GLN A 3 7.76 -6.01 5.06
C GLN A 3 6.40 -5.31 5.23
N ALA A 4 5.37 -6.08 5.60
CA ALA A 4 4.03 -5.61 5.94
C ALA A 4 3.96 -4.93 7.33
N GLU A 5 5.06 -4.33 7.79
CA GLU A 5 5.19 -3.70 9.10
C GLU A 5 5.72 -2.28 8.91
N LEU A 6 4.84 -1.29 9.12
CA LEU A 6 5.13 0.12 9.43
C LEU A 6 6.51 0.63 8.97
N SER A 7 6.76 0.77 7.68
CA SER A 7 8.03 1.32 7.17
C SER A 7 7.87 2.81 6.81
N GLY A 8 8.65 3.67 7.48
CA GLY A 8 8.68 5.13 7.32
C GLY A 8 8.44 5.83 8.67
N GLU A 9 9.24 6.87 8.99
CA GLU A 9 9.10 7.59 10.26
C GLU A 9 7.84 8.47 10.28
N ILE A 10 7.46 9.03 9.11
CA ILE A 10 6.24 9.82 8.94
C ILE A 10 5.15 8.97 8.27
N MET A 11 5.41 8.34 7.12
CA MET A 11 4.39 7.56 6.41
C MET A 11 4.44 6.07 6.78
N LYS A 12 3.28 5.46 7.04
CA LYS A 12 3.18 4.03 7.36
C LYS A 12 2.22 3.31 6.42
N MET A 13 2.71 2.25 5.78
CA MET A 13 1.95 1.46 4.82
C MET A 13 1.08 0.43 5.55
N VAL A 14 -0.22 0.40 5.25
CA VAL A 14 -1.23 -0.52 5.83
C VAL A 14 -1.99 -1.24 4.71
N GLY A 15 -2.27 -2.53 4.87
CA GLY A 15 -3.09 -3.27 3.90
C GLY A 15 -2.46 -3.47 2.53
N TRP A 16 -1.15 -3.24 2.36
CA TRP A 16 -0.40 -3.57 1.16
C TRP A 16 0.03 -5.03 1.18
N LEU A 17 -0.96 -5.93 1.09
CA LEU A 17 -0.74 -7.36 1.19
C LEU A 17 -0.28 -7.94 -0.16
N ASP A 18 0.66 -8.88 -0.09
CA ASP A 18 1.06 -9.71 -1.21
C ASP A 18 1.29 -11.16 -0.72
N GLY A 19 0.82 -12.14 -1.49
CA GLY A 19 1.05 -13.54 -1.19
C GLY A 19 2.53 -13.92 -1.31
N PRO A 20 3.04 -14.91 -0.53
CA PRO A 20 2.40 -15.73 0.50
C PRO A 20 2.68 -15.21 1.93
N GLN A 21 2.93 -13.92 2.10
CA GLN A 21 3.36 -13.40 3.41
C GLN A 21 2.25 -13.51 4.45
N PRO A 22 2.55 -13.91 5.69
CA PRO A 22 1.56 -13.93 6.76
C PRO A 22 1.11 -12.50 7.06
N PHE A 23 -0.17 -12.35 7.41
CA PHE A 23 -0.77 -11.10 7.83
C PHE A 23 -1.72 -11.34 9.00
N SER A 24 -1.98 -10.29 9.78
CA SER A 24 -2.92 -10.35 10.90
C SER A 24 -4.32 -10.67 10.38
N GLN A 25 -4.97 -11.66 10.99
CA GLN A 25 -6.34 -12.04 10.69
C GLN A 25 -7.24 -11.87 11.90
N GLY A 26 -8.50 -11.49 11.66
CA GLY A 26 -9.46 -11.29 12.74
C GLY A 26 -10.74 -10.62 12.26
N THR A 27 -11.67 -10.45 13.19
CA THR A 27 -12.94 -9.76 12.93
C THR A 27 -12.74 -8.25 13.01
N VAL A 28 -13.17 -7.54 11.97
CA VAL A 28 -13.26 -6.07 11.94
C VAL A 28 -14.71 -5.67 12.14
N SER A 29 -14.95 -4.61 12.92
CA SER A 29 -16.32 -4.19 13.22
C SER A 29 -17.00 -3.58 11.99
N MET A 30 -18.32 -3.70 11.88
CA MET A 30 -19.08 -3.06 10.80
C MET A 30 -18.92 -1.53 10.81
N GLY A 31 -18.77 -0.93 12.00
CA GLY A 31 -18.50 0.50 12.12
C GLY A 31 -17.17 0.91 11.48
N ASP A 32 -16.13 0.09 11.64
CA ASP A 32 -14.84 0.33 11.00
C ASP A 32 -14.90 0.16 9.48
N ILE A 33 -15.66 -0.82 8.98
CA ILE A 33 -15.86 -1.02 7.54
C ILE A 33 -16.55 0.20 6.93
N VAL A 34 -17.64 0.68 7.55
CA VAL A 34 -18.36 1.89 7.10
C VAL A 34 -17.45 3.12 7.12
N LEU A 35 -16.57 3.23 8.11
CA LEU A 35 -15.61 4.33 8.18
C LEU A 35 -14.58 4.26 7.04
N LEU A 36 -14.05 3.07 6.75
CA LEU A 36 -13.13 2.89 5.63
C LEU A 36 -13.82 3.18 4.29
N GLU A 37 -15.09 2.84 4.13
CA GLU A 37 -15.90 3.25 2.98
C GLU A 37 -15.99 4.77 2.85
N GLN A 38 -16.24 5.50 3.95
CA GLN A 38 -16.26 6.96 3.94
C GLN A 38 -14.90 7.55 3.54
N LEU A 39 -13.81 6.96 4.02
CA LEU A 39 -12.46 7.33 3.58
C LEU A 39 -12.28 7.10 2.08
N VAL A 40 -12.74 5.99 1.52
CA VAL A 40 -12.65 5.75 0.07
C VAL A 40 -13.38 6.83 -0.73
N VAL A 41 -14.52 7.32 -0.25
CA VAL A 41 -15.30 8.38 -0.92
C VAL A 41 -14.65 9.76 -0.75
N HIS A 42 -14.12 10.06 0.43
CA HIS A 42 -13.69 11.42 0.81
C HIS A 42 -12.18 11.58 0.98
N THR A 43 -11.38 10.61 0.53
CA THR A 43 -9.93 10.65 0.76
C THR A 43 -9.29 11.90 0.19
N TRP A 44 -8.30 12.43 0.92
CA TRP A 44 -7.36 13.39 0.36
C TRP A 44 -6.58 12.72 -0.79
N LYS A 45 -6.21 13.50 -1.81
CA LYS A 45 -5.49 13.00 -2.99
C LYS A 45 -4.14 13.71 -3.12
N PRO A 46 -3.03 12.98 -3.25
CA PRO A 46 -1.73 13.59 -3.46
C PRO A 46 -1.67 14.33 -4.82
N PRO A 47 -0.76 15.32 -4.96
CA PRO A 47 -0.58 16.06 -6.21
C PRO A 47 -0.19 15.18 -7.40
N PHE A 48 0.39 14.01 -7.13
CA PHE A 48 0.75 13.01 -8.11
C PHE A 48 0.21 11.66 -7.65
N SER A 49 -0.59 11.02 -8.50
CA SER A 49 -1.02 9.62 -8.31
C SER A 49 -0.43 8.80 -9.44
N ALA A 50 0.20 7.67 -9.11
CA ALA A 50 0.50 6.66 -10.12
C ALA A 50 -0.84 6.12 -10.65
N GLY A 51 -0.95 5.98 -11.98
CA GLY A 51 -2.11 5.32 -12.58
C GLY A 51 -2.01 3.80 -12.46
N GLY A 52 -3.15 3.12 -12.52
CA GLY A 52 -3.25 1.65 -12.44
C GLY A 52 -4.13 1.19 -11.29
N TRP A 53 -4.16 -0.12 -11.06
CA TRP A 53 -4.77 -0.72 -9.87
C TRP A 53 -3.94 -1.90 -9.37
N HIS A 54 -4.01 -2.14 -8.08
CA HIS A 54 -3.42 -3.31 -7.43
C HIS A 54 -4.38 -4.49 -7.49
N ASP A 55 -3.91 -5.62 -8.01
CA ASP A 55 -4.66 -6.87 -7.99
C ASP A 55 -4.47 -7.60 -6.65
N CYS A 56 -5.51 -8.28 -6.18
CA CYS A 56 -5.39 -9.18 -5.04
C CYS A 56 -4.65 -10.46 -5.46
N THR A 57 -3.49 -10.71 -4.86
CA THR A 57 -2.69 -11.93 -5.10
C THR A 57 -3.08 -13.10 -4.18
N LEU A 58 -4.00 -12.88 -3.23
CA LEU A 58 -4.49 -13.89 -2.28
C LEU A 58 -5.67 -14.70 -2.83
N CYS A 59 -6.45 -14.11 -3.73
CA CYS A 59 -7.53 -14.82 -4.41
C CYS A 59 -6.98 -15.70 -5.55
N PRO A 60 -7.59 -16.86 -5.83
CA PRO A 60 -7.28 -17.66 -7.02
C PRO A 60 -7.92 -17.07 -8.30
N ARG A 61 -7.72 -15.76 -8.54
CA ARG A 61 -8.31 -15.04 -9.68
C ARG A 61 -7.59 -15.34 -10.98
N LYS A 62 -8.36 -15.34 -12.06
CA LYS A 62 -7.88 -15.41 -13.44
C LYS A 62 -7.92 -14.02 -14.08
N PRO A 63 -7.11 -13.75 -15.11
CA PRO A 63 -7.17 -12.49 -15.84
C PRO A 63 -8.57 -12.16 -16.42
N THR A 64 -9.42 -13.16 -16.64
CA THR A 64 -10.80 -13.02 -17.14
C THR A 64 -11.78 -12.52 -16.10
N ASP A 65 -11.44 -12.56 -14.81
CA ASP A 65 -12.36 -12.19 -13.72
C ASP A 65 -12.53 -10.67 -13.59
N GLY A 66 -11.74 -9.90 -14.36
CA GLY A 66 -11.74 -8.44 -14.32
C GLY A 66 -11.24 -7.89 -12.99
N PRO A 67 -11.38 -6.57 -12.77
CA PRO A 67 -11.02 -5.96 -11.50
C PRO A 67 -12.04 -6.28 -10.39
N ILE A 68 -11.65 -6.02 -9.15
CA ILE A 68 -12.55 -6.11 -7.99
C ILE A 68 -13.37 -4.82 -7.93
N MET A 69 -14.70 -4.97 -8.03
CA MET A 69 -15.66 -3.88 -7.93
C MET A 69 -16.46 -4.02 -6.63
N ARG A 70 -16.73 -2.90 -5.95
CA ARG A 70 -17.56 -2.84 -4.76
C ARG A 70 -18.48 -1.64 -4.81
N ASP A 71 -19.76 -1.82 -4.46
CA ASP A 71 -20.68 -0.70 -4.31
C ASP A 71 -20.41 0.02 -3.00
N ILE A 72 -20.02 1.30 -3.08
CA ILE A 72 -19.74 2.17 -1.93
C ILE A 72 -20.53 3.46 -2.13
N GLY A 73 -21.38 3.82 -1.16
CA GLY A 73 -22.21 5.02 -1.25
C GLY A 73 -23.16 5.04 -2.47
N GLY A 74 -23.56 3.87 -2.99
CA GLY A 74 -24.38 3.75 -4.19
C GLY A 74 -23.63 3.91 -5.52
N GLN A 75 -22.28 3.93 -5.49
CA GLN A 75 -21.43 4.00 -6.67
C GLN A 75 -20.57 2.73 -6.78
N SER A 76 -20.53 2.14 -7.97
CA SER A 76 -19.63 1.03 -8.27
C SER A 76 -18.18 1.52 -8.29
N THR A 77 -17.42 1.14 -7.28
CA THR A 77 -16.06 1.61 -7.02
C THR A 77 -15.05 0.52 -7.37
N LEU A 78 -14.03 0.88 -8.15
CA LEU A 78 -12.90 0.03 -8.47
C LEU A 78 -11.95 -0.06 -7.25
N LEU A 79 -11.80 -1.25 -6.68
CA LEU A 79 -10.83 -1.50 -5.62
C LEU A 79 -9.44 -1.79 -6.21
N GLY A 80 -8.40 -1.37 -5.49
CA GLY A 80 -7.01 -1.40 -5.92
C GLY A 80 -6.53 -0.16 -6.66
N ALA A 81 -7.42 0.72 -7.10
CA ALA A 81 -7.09 1.88 -7.95
C ALA A 81 -6.90 3.20 -7.20
N ALA A 82 -7.12 3.21 -5.88
CA ALA A 82 -6.99 4.41 -5.06
C ALA A 82 -6.32 4.08 -3.73
N GLU A 83 -5.72 5.11 -3.13
CA GLU A 83 -5.19 5.07 -1.78
C GLU A 83 -6.09 5.89 -0.85
N ILE A 84 -6.25 5.41 0.37
CA ILE A 84 -6.83 6.15 1.48
C ILE A 84 -5.73 6.58 2.44
N TYR A 85 -5.89 7.77 3.01
CA TYR A 85 -4.91 8.35 3.93
C TYR A 85 -5.54 8.63 5.29
N VAL A 86 -4.83 8.28 6.35
CA VAL A 86 -5.28 8.48 7.74
C VAL A 86 -4.17 9.19 8.52
N PRO A 87 -4.30 10.51 8.78
CA PRO A 87 -3.33 11.25 9.58
C PRO A 87 -3.55 10.97 11.07
N ALA A 88 -2.44 10.83 11.82
CA ALA A 88 -2.45 10.56 13.25
C ALA A 88 -1.19 11.14 13.92
N GLY A 89 -1.30 12.33 14.53
CA GLY A 89 -0.14 13.04 15.08
C GLY A 89 0.89 13.35 13.99
N ASP A 90 2.08 12.77 14.13
CA ASP A 90 3.19 12.89 13.17
C ASP A 90 3.26 11.73 12.17
N THR A 91 2.24 10.86 12.14
CA THR A 91 2.16 9.71 11.23
C THR A 91 1.06 9.91 10.18
N LEU A 92 1.35 9.59 8.92
CA LEU A 92 0.39 9.44 7.84
C LEU A 92 0.28 7.97 7.44
N TYR A 93 -0.81 7.30 7.77
CA TYR A 93 -1.06 5.97 7.25
C TYR A 93 -1.53 6.04 5.80
N SER A 94 -0.96 5.22 4.92
CA SER A 94 -1.44 5.00 3.55
C SER A 94 -1.88 3.55 3.39
N ALA A 95 -3.08 3.34 2.86
CA ALA A 95 -3.62 2.03 2.52
C ALA A 95 -4.26 2.03 1.13
N PRO A 96 -4.21 0.94 0.37
CA PRO A 96 -5.01 0.84 -0.84
C PRO A 96 -6.49 0.72 -0.45
N ASN A 97 -7.41 1.26 -1.26
CA ASN A 97 -8.84 1.03 -1.05
C ASN A 97 -9.21 -0.48 -1.17
N LEU A 98 -8.31 -1.30 -1.71
CA LEU A 98 -8.37 -2.76 -1.69
C LEU A 98 -8.37 -3.37 -0.28
N ILE A 99 -7.98 -2.61 0.76
CA ILE A 99 -8.09 -3.02 2.16
C ILE A 99 -9.49 -3.54 2.52
N LEU A 100 -10.53 -2.96 1.91
CA LEU A 100 -11.92 -3.37 2.07
C LEU A 100 -12.15 -4.83 1.64
N HIS A 101 -11.62 -5.21 0.48
CA HIS A 101 -11.64 -6.59 -0.02
C HIS A 101 -10.80 -7.52 0.88
N TYR A 102 -9.64 -7.06 1.34
CA TYR A 102 -8.80 -7.86 2.23
C TYR A 102 -9.49 -8.17 3.57
N ILE A 103 -10.22 -7.20 4.13
CA ILE A 103 -10.99 -7.41 5.36
C ILE A 103 -12.09 -8.45 5.13
N GLU A 104 -12.88 -8.29 4.07
CA GLU A 104 -14.08 -9.12 3.86
C GLU A 104 -13.76 -10.53 3.36
N ASP A 105 -12.89 -10.63 2.36
CA ASP A 105 -12.66 -11.90 1.65
C ASP A 105 -11.44 -12.66 2.18
N HIS A 106 -10.56 -11.99 2.93
CA HIS A 106 -9.35 -12.58 3.48
C HIS A 106 -9.21 -12.46 5.01
N SER A 107 -10.24 -11.92 5.68
CA SER A 107 -10.26 -11.72 7.14
C SER A 107 -9.06 -10.92 7.64
N TYR A 108 -8.48 -10.05 6.80
CA TYR A 108 -7.38 -9.18 7.21
C TYR A 108 -7.85 -8.29 8.36
N ALA A 109 -7.07 -8.28 9.43
CA ALA A 109 -7.24 -7.36 10.55
C ALA A 109 -6.20 -6.24 10.43
N PRO A 110 -6.62 -5.02 10.03
CA PRO A 110 -5.74 -3.86 10.03
C PRO A 110 -5.16 -3.59 11.43
N PRO A 111 -3.98 -2.98 11.55
CA PRO A 111 -3.41 -2.63 12.85
C PRO A 111 -4.36 -1.73 13.66
N GLU A 112 -4.54 -2.05 14.94
CA GLU A 112 -5.44 -1.26 15.81
C GLU A 112 -5.09 0.24 15.86
N PRO A 113 -3.81 0.68 15.88
CA PRO A 113 -3.50 2.11 15.82
C PRO A 113 -4.04 2.83 14.57
N PHE A 114 -4.11 2.13 13.44
CA PHE A 114 -4.70 2.66 12.21
C PHE A 114 -6.22 2.82 12.36
N LEU A 115 -6.90 1.80 12.87
CA LEU A 115 -8.35 1.85 13.10
C LEU A 115 -8.73 2.91 14.14
N VAL A 116 -7.97 3.03 15.24
CA VAL A 116 -8.16 4.07 16.26
C VAL A 116 -8.01 5.46 15.65
N ALA A 117 -6.99 5.69 14.82
CA ALA A 117 -6.81 6.97 14.14
C ALA A 117 -7.98 7.26 13.18
N ALA A 118 -8.37 6.26 12.39
CA ALA A 118 -9.45 6.39 11.42
C ALA A 118 -10.78 6.78 12.09
N ARG A 119 -11.11 6.16 13.24
CA ARG A 119 -12.29 6.47 14.09
C ARG A 119 -12.37 7.92 14.57
N GLN A 120 -11.26 8.65 14.60
CA GLN A 120 -11.20 10.03 15.08
C GLN A 120 -11.32 11.06 13.95
N LEU A 121 -11.30 10.61 12.69
CA LEU A 121 -11.31 11.52 11.55
C LEU A 121 -12.71 12.05 11.26
N ASP A 122 -12.77 13.35 11.02
CA ASP A 122 -13.80 13.94 10.16
C ASP A 122 -13.20 14.13 8.77
N THR A 123 -13.45 13.17 7.88
CA THR A 123 -12.93 13.15 6.51
C THR A 123 -13.48 14.27 5.63
N THR A 124 -14.54 14.96 6.08
CA THR A 124 -15.14 16.08 5.36
C THR A 124 -14.57 17.43 5.79
N SER A 125 -13.80 17.45 6.88
CA SER A 125 -13.23 18.68 7.42
C SER A 125 -12.06 19.22 6.57
N PRO A 126 -11.88 20.55 6.50
CA PRO A 126 -10.66 21.14 5.93
C PRO A 126 -9.39 20.71 6.69
N GLN A 127 -9.50 20.44 8.00
CA GLN A 127 -8.39 20.02 8.84
C GLN A 127 -7.79 18.69 8.37
N TYR A 128 -8.64 17.71 8.03
CA TYR A 128 -8.20 16.44 7.46
C TYR A 128 -7.35 16.63 6.19
N GLN A 129 -7.80 17.49 5.27
CA GLN A 129 -7.07 17.77 4.03
C GLN A 129 -5.72 18.45 4.32
N GLN A 130 -5.68 19.37 5.28
CA GLN A 130 -4.46 20.07 5.69
C GLN A 130 -3.46 19.15 6.38
N ASP A 131 -3.92 18.24 7.25
CA ASP A 131 -3.05 17.30 7.95
C ASP A 131 -2.44 16.26 7.00
N CYS A 132 -3.24 15.71 6.07
CA CYS A 132 -2.73 14.82 5.03
C CYS A 132 -1.67 15.52 4.16
N GLN A 133 -1.96 16.73 3.67
CA GLN A 133 -1.03 17.51 2.85
C GLN A 133 0.27 17.79 3.61
N ARG A 134 0.18 18.26 4.86
CA ARG A 134 1.34 18.59 5.70
C ARG A 134 2.25 17.39 5.90
N LEU A 135 1.69 16.24 6.31
CA LEU A 135 2.48 15.04 6.59
C LEU A 135 3.07 14.45 5.30
N TYR A 136 2.32 14.49 4.19
CA TYR A 136 2.82 14.06 2.89
C TYR A 136 4.01 14.92 2.44
N ASP A 137 3.91 16.25 2.54
CA ASP A 137 4.99 17.15 2.16
C ASP A 137 6.24 16.95 3.02
N GLN A 138 6.08 16.64 4.32
CA GLN A 138 7.18 16.30 5.21
C GLN A 138 7.86 14.99 4.77
N GLU A 139 7.10 13.92 4.53
CA GLU A 139 7.66 12.64 4.04
C GLU A 139 8.39 12.81 2.70
N MET A 140 7.84 13.61 1.78
CA MET A 140 8.48 13.90 0.48
C MET A 140 9.72 14.78 0.62
N ALA A 141 9.78 15.66 1.62
CA ALA A 141 10.98 16.42 1.94
C ALA A 141 12.08 15.50 2.50
N GLU A 142 11.74 14.60 3.43
CA GLU A 142 12.67 13.61 3.99
C GLU A 142 13.20 12.62 2.95
N HIS A 143 12.33 12.12 2.05
CA HIS A 143 12.77 11.24 0.97
C HIS A 143 13.79 11.88 0.04
N ARG A 144 13.68 13.21 -0.19
CA ARG A 144 14.65 13.95 -1.01
C ARG A 144 15.99 14.16 -0.32
N THR A 145 16.02 14.18 1.01
CA THR A 145 17.23 14.41 1.80
C THR A 145 17.88 13.12 2.29
N ARG A 146 17.16 11.99 2.24
CA ARG A 146 17.70 10.67 2.57
C ARG A 146 18.85 10.34 1.61
N PRO A 147 20.09 10.12 2.10
CA PRO A 147 21.18 9.71 1.24
C PRO A 147 20.78 8.42 0.53
N ALA A 148 21.08 8.32 -0.76
CA ALA A 148 20.92 7.06 -1.50
C ALA A 148 21.57 5.94 -0.68
N PRO A 149 20.95 4.74 -0.61
CA PRO A 149 21.59 3.60 0.02
C PRO A 149 23.02 3.51 -0.50
N VAL A 150 24.01 3.46 0.39
CA VAL A 150 25.38 3.23 -0.02
C VAL A 150 25.39 1.86 -0.68
N GLU A 151 25.36 1.82 -2.01
CA GLU A 151 25.51 0.58 -2.77
C GLU A 151 26.90 0.05 -2.43
N ASN A 152 26.97 -0.97 -1.57
CA ASN A 152 28.22 -1.66 -1.32
C ASN A 152 28.57 -2.38 -2.64
N ALA A 153 29.67 -1.99 -3.28
CA ALA A 153 30.09 -2.48 -4.59
C ALA A 153 30.38 -4.00 -4.64
N ALA A 154 30.22 -4.71 -3.52
CA ALA A 154 30.44 -6.14 -3.39
C ALA A 154 29.24 -7.01 -3.82
N ASP A 155 28.02 -6.46 -3.99
CA ASP A 155 26.79 -7.28 -4.19
C ASP A 155 26.15 -7.17 -5.59
N LYS A 156 26.86 -6.63 -6.58
CA LYS A 156 26.44 -6.80 -7.98
C LYS A 156 27.13 -8.05 -8.56
N PRO A 157 26.41 -9.14 -8.91
CA PRO A 157 26.91 -10.00 -9.98
C PRO A 157 26.98 -9.13 -11.24
N GLY A 158 28.19 -8.76 -11.63
CA GLY A 158 28.45 -7.84 -12.73
C GLY A 158 27.73 -8.27 -14.00
N LEU A 159 27.11 -7.29 -14.67
CA LEU A 159 26.43 -7.38 -15.96
C LEU A 159 27.39 -7.67 -17.15
N PHE A 160 28.55 -8.28 -16.90
CA PHE A 160 29.47 -8.78 -17.93
C PHE A 160 29.88 -10.21 -17.58
N GLY A 161 28.96 -11.15 -17.80
CA GLY A 161 29.17 -12.57 -17.50
C GLY A 161 28.27 -13.49 -18.32
N ARG A 162 27.86 -13.08 -19.53
CA ARG A 162 27.36 -14.02 -20.54
C ARG A 162 28.11 -13.78 -21.83
N ILE A 163 28.54 -14.90 -22.44
CA ILE A 163 29.30 -15.04 -23.69
C ILE A 163 30.82 -14.97 -23.46
N VAL A 164 31.47 -16.09 -23.09
CA VAL A 164 32.34 -16.92 -23.94
C VAL A 164 32.71 -18.20 -23.17
N GLU A 165 31.93 -19.28 -23.28
CA GLU A 165 32.46 -20.65 -23.22
C GLU A 165 31.58 -21.55 -24.09
N ARG A 166 31.66 -21.31 -25.40
CA ARG A 166 31.39 -22.33 -26.42
C ARG A 166 32.68 -22.43 -27.24
N PHE A 167 33.32 -23.60 -27.15
CA PHE A 167 34.53 -24.07 -27.84
C PHE A 167 35.91 -23.69 -27.27
N ARG A 168 36.45 -24.61 -26.45
CA ARG A 168 37.83 -25.15 -26.41
C ARG A 168 37.75 -26.36 -25.47
N GLY A 169 38.10 -27.60 -25.75
CA GLY A 169 38.70 -28.30 -26.89
C GLY A 169 38.74 -29.80 -26.51
N THR A 170 38.92 -30.64 -27.52
CA THR A 170 39.10 -32.09 -27.44
C THR A 170 40.42 -32.52 -26.75
N LYS A 171 40.48 -33.81 -26.37
CA LYS A 171 41.62 -34.65 -25.92
C LYS A 171 41.80 -34.73 -24.38
N SER A 172 41.89 -35.89 -23.73
CA SER A 172 42.20 -37.27 -24.16
C SER A 172 41.15 -38.28 -23.69
#